data_AF-A0A0J9T521-F1
#
_entry.id   AF-A0A0J9T521-F1
#
_cell.length_a   1.000
_cell.length_b   1.000
_cell.length_c   1.000
_cell.angle_alpha   90.00
_cell.angle_beta   90.00
_cell.angle_gamma   90.00
#
_symmetry.space_group_name_H-M   'P 1'
#
loop_
_entity.id
_entity.type
_entity.pdbx_description
1 polymer ?
#
loop_
_entity_poly.entity_id
_entity_poly.type
_entity_poly.pdbx_seq_one_letter_code
_entity_poly.pdbx_strand_id
1 'polypeptide(L)'
;MPQLNYPFLINTWNLYEEFDKPVVDEERIVFYDNICKVVIGWDERNNENYKNVCKKLMKNLGVHYNDTRPQSHSNERCKILNYWLYYVTNKTKIPGELIDKIFKKSNDIVFSDPDKPICFNIYDEKVKDPLKIIKLYNLQENIETFLSTLKKKGSDDYCSCKKYIYDCVNIYKDMNNTYCTEPDVSDKKNKSTCDMLSAFKSSYTDFLSKRLEKKNIWKNVYQHKEV
;
A
#
# COMPACT_ATOMS: atom_id res chain seq x y z
N MET A 1 -11.02 5.98 4.06
CA MET A 1 -10.10 6.27 5.19
C MET A 1 -10.42 7.65 5.72
N PRO A 2 -10.26 7.99 7.01
CA PRO A 2 -10.56 9.35 7.47
C PRO A 2 -9.44 10.30 7.02
N GLN A 3 -9.57 10.80 5.80
CA GLN A 3 -8.63 11.72 5.14
C GLN A 3 -8.45 13.03 5.92
N LEU A 4 -9.49 13.44 6.66
CA LEU A 4 -9.52 14.71 7.38
C LEU A 4 -8.54 14.80 8.56
N ASN A 5 -8.06 13.67 9.10
CA ASN A 5 -7.20 13.71 10.29
C ASN A 5 -5.71 13.97 9.96
N TYR A 6 -5.31 13.78 8.70
CA TYR A 6 -3.90 13.90 8.28
C TYR A 6 -3.79 14.55 6.89
N PRO A 7 -4.05 15.86 6.77
CA PRO A 7 -4.06 16.58 5.49
C PRO A 7 -2.72 16.54 4.76
N PHE A 8 -1.60 16.47 5.49
CA PHE A 8 -0.28 16.37 4.89
C PHE A 8 -0.05 15.09 4.06
N LEU A 9 -0.95 14.09 4.13
CA LEU A 9 -0.93 12.87 3.30
C LEU A 9 -1.91 12.93 2.11
N ILE A 10 -2.39 14.12 1.72
CA ILE A 10 -3.41 14.30 0.69
C ILE A 10 -3.10 13.57 -0.62
N ASN A 11 -1.84 13.55 -1.07
CA ASN A 11 -1.46 12.85 -2.31
C ASN A 11 -1.70 11.34 -2.23
N THR A 12 -1.36 10.71 -1.11
CA THR A 12 -1.66 9.30 -0.88
C THR A 12 -3.18 9.09 -0.86
N TRP A 13 -3.92 9.93 -0.16
CA TRP A 13 -5.37 9.83 -0.07
C TRP A 13 -6.06 9.96 -1.43
N ASN A 14 -5.62 10.89 -2.26
CA ASN A 14 -6.13 11.09 -3.61
C ASN A 14 -5.92 9.84 -4.48
N LEU A 15 -4.78 9.14 -4.34
CA LEU A 15 -4.55 7.88 -5.04
C LEU A 15 -5.52 6.78 -4.58
N TYR A 16 -5.77 6.65 -3.28
CA TYR A 16 -6.75 5.68 -2.78
C TYR A 16 -8.16 5.98 -3.28
N GLU A 17 -8.54 7.26 -3.38
CA GLU A 17 -9.81 7.67 -3.99
C GLU A 17 -9.86 7.36 -5.48
N GLU A 18 -8.79 7.68 -6.22
CA GLU A 18 -8.67 7.37 -7.64
C GLU A 18 -8.84 5.87 -7.90
N PHE A 19 -8.19 5.05 -7.07
CA PHE A 19 -8.30 3.60 -7.14
C PHE A 19 -9.71 3.11 -6.87
N ASP A 20 -10.42 3.74 -5.93
CA ASP A 20 -11.78 3.36 -5.55
C ASP A 20 -12.87 3.88 -6.48
N LYS A 21 -12.55 4.82 -7.40
CA LYS A 21 -13.51 5.31 -8.40
C LYS A 21 -14.06 4.15 -9.24
N PRO A 22 -15.37 4.10 -9.50
CA PRO A 22 -15.96 3.09 -10.38
C PRO A 22 -15.48 3.25 -11.82
N VAL A 23 -15.64 2.19 -12.61
CA VAL A 23 -15.55 2.28 -14.08
C VAL A 23 -16.89 2.85 -14.56
N VAL A 24 -16.87 3.93 -15.33
CA VAL A 24 -18.08 4.66 -15.76
C VAL A 24 -18.35 4.61 -17.26
N ASP A 25 -17.33 4.25 -18.04
CA ASP A 25 -17.43 4.14 -19.50
C ASP A 25 -18.05 2.78 -19.89
N GLU A 26 -19.10 2.80 -20.72
CA GLU A 26 -19.90 1.60 -21.05
C GLU A 26 -19.07 0.49 -21.71
N GLU A 27 -18.23 0.84 -22.68
CA GLU A 27 -17.36 -0.14 -23.36
C GLU A 27 -16.39 -0.80 -22.37
N ARG A 28 -15.76 0.00 -21.50
CA ARG A 28 -14.90 -0.52 -20.42
C ARG A 28 -15.68 -1.34 -19.41
N ILE A 29 -16.91 -0.95 -19.06
CA ILE A 29 -17.76 -1.72 -18.15
C ILE A 29 -17.99 -3.12 -18.72
N VAL A 30 -18.41 -3.23 -19.98
CA VAL A 30 -18.67 -4.52 -20.65
C VAL A 30 -17.39 -5.35 -20.72
N PHE A 31 -16.27 -4.74 -21.11
CA PHE A 31 -14.97 -5.40 -21.18
C PHE A 31 -14.55 -6.01 -19.84
N TYR A 32 -14.51 -5.21 -18.77
CA TYR A 32 -14.12 -5.72 -17.45
C TYR A 32 -15.15 -6.69 -16.88
N ASP A 33 -16.45 -6.49 -17.10
CA ASP A 33 -17.48 -7.39 -16.57
C ASP A 33 -17.35 -8.81 -17.16
N ASN A 34 -17.11 -8.91 -18.48
CA ASN A 34 -16.88 -10.18 -19.16
C ASN A 34 -15.64 -10.90 -18.61
N ILE A 35 -14.53 -10.18 -18.46
CA ILE A 35 -13.28 -10.79 -17.96
C ILE A 35 -13.41 -11.17 -16.48
N CYS A 36 -13.96 -10.29 -15.65
CA CYS A 36 -14.11 -10.53 -14.22
C CYS A 36 -15.03 -11.71 -13.93
N LYS A 37 -16.13 -11.91 -14.69
CA LYS A 37 -16.97 -13.10 -14.57
C LYS A 37 -16.19 -14.39 -14.83
N VAL A 38 -15.28 -14.38 -15.81
CA VAL A 38 -14.42 -15.54 -16.13
C VAL A 38 -13.39 -15.77 -15.03
N VAL A 39 -12.73 -14.70 -14.54
CA VAL A 39 -11.69 -14.77 -13.51
C VAL A 39 -12.24 -15.23 -12.17
N ILE A 40 -13.41 -14.73 -11.77
CA ILE A 40 -14.07 -15.06 -10.51
C ILE A 40 -14.59 -16.51 -10.53
N GLY A 41 -15.03 -16.99 -11.70
CA GLY A 41 -15.54 -18.35 -11.87
C GLY A 41 -17.04 -18.48 -11.58
N TRP A 42 -17.61 -19.63 -11.96
CA TRP A 42 -19.06 -19.83 -12.03
C TRP A 42 -19.81 -19.63 -10.71
N ASP A 43 -19.24 -20.09 -9.61
CA ASP A 43 -19.91 -20.07 -8.30
C ASP A 43 -20.08 -18.64 -7.76
N GLU A 44 -19.10 -17.77 -8.02
CA GLU A 44 -19.04 -16.41 -7.46
C GLU A 44 -19.25 -15.32 -8.53
N ARG A 45 -19.50 -15.66 -9.80
CA ARG A 45 -19.61 -14.67 -10.89
C ARG A 45 -20.72 -13.63 -10.69
N ASN A 46 -21.72 -13.95 -9.85
CA ASN A 46 -22.82 -13.06 -9.51
C ASN A 46 -22.53 -12.20 -8.27
N ASN A 47 -21.41 -12.42 -7.59
CA ASN A 47 -20.97 -11.62 -6.46
C ASN A 47 -20.55 -10.23 -6.92
N GLU A 48 -21.44 -9.25 -6.74
CA GLU A 48 -21.23 -7.88 -7.22
C GLU A 48 -20.03 -7.21 -6.53
N ASN A 49 -19.76 -7.55 -5.26
CA ASN A 49 -18.60 -7.01 -4.55
C ASN A 49 -17.30 -7.50 -5.20
N TYR A 50 -17.18 -8.79 -5.53
CA TYR A 50 -15.97 -9.34 -6.15
C TYR A 50 -15.78 -8.79 -7.56
N LYS A 51 -16.87 -8.68 -8.34
CA LYS A 51 -16.83 -8.03 -9.66
C LYS A 51 -16.35 -6.59 -9.55
N ASN A 52 -16.86 -5.81 -8.59
CA ASN A 52 -16.45 -4.43 -8.40
C ASN A 52 -14.98 -4.29 -8.01
N VAL A 53 -14.46 -5.16 -7.15
CA VAL A 53 -13.03 -5.20 -6.83
C VAL A 53 -12.21 -5.54 -8.07
N CYS A 54 -12.60 -6.57 -8.81
CA CYS A 54 -11.93 -6.99 -10.03
C CYS A 54 -11.86 -5.87 -11.07
N LYS A 55 -13.00 -5.22 -11.38
CA LYS A 55 -13.11 -4.10 -12.32
C LYS A 55 -12.17 -2.95 -11.92
N LYS A 56 -12.20 -2.55 -10.65
CA LYS A 56 -11.34 -1.48 -10.13
C LYS A 56 -9.87 -1.85 -10.20
N LEU A 57 -9.50 -3.06 -9.78
CA LEU A 57 -8.11 -3.52 -9.82
C LEU A 57 -7.56 -3.56 -11.25
N MET A 58 -8.29 -4.16 -12.20
CA MET A 58 -7.87 -4.21 -13.61
C MET A 58 -7.72 -2.80 -14.21
N LYS A 59 -8.66 -1.89 -13.91
CA LYS A 59 -8.57 -0.47 -14.31
C LYS A 59 -7.29 0.18 -13.76
N ASN A 60 -6.98 -0.04 -12.48
CA ASN A 60 -5.81 0.58 -11.85
C ASN A 60 -4.48 -0.06 -12.26
N LEU A 61 -4.50 -1.32 -12.70
CA LEU A 61 -3.39 -1.96 -13.40
C LEU A 61 -3.24 -1.44 -14.84
N GLY A 62 -4.17 -0.62 -15.34
CA GLY A 62 -4.06 -0.02 -16.67
C GLY A 62 -4.38 -1.00 -17.81
N VAL A 63 -5.24 -1.98 -17.55
CA VAL A 63 -5.71 -2.91 -18.60
C VAL A 63 -6.81 -2.25 -19.42
N HIS A 64 -6.66 -2.21 -20.73
CA HIS A 64 -7.59 -1.68 -21.72
C HIS A 64 -7.86 -2.66 -22.86
N TYR A 65 -8.98 -2.48 -23.56
CA TYR A 65 -9.44 -3.40 -24.61
C TYR A 65 -8.52 -3.48 -25.85
N ASN A 66 -7.76 -2.41 -26.11
CA ASN A 66 -6.82 -2.28 -27.23
C ASN A 66 -5.35 -2.41 -26.82
N ASP A 67 -5.08 -2.90 -25.61
CA ASP A 67 -3.70 -3.04 -25.16
C ASP A 67 -2.98 -4.08 -26.00
N THR A 68 -1.91 -3.62 -26.65
CA THR A 68 -1.03 -4.46 -27.48
C THR A 68 0.38 -4.53 -26.90
N ARG A 69 0.67 -3.74 -25.86
CA ARG A 69 1.98 -3.69 -25.18
C ARG A 69 1.80 -3.37 -23.70
N PRO A 70 2.64 -3.96 -22.83
CA PRO A 70 2.60 -3.67 -21.41
C PRO A 70 3.12 -2.26 -21.14
N GLN A 71 2.35 -1.48 -20.38
CA GLN A 71 2.82 -0.25 -19.74
C GLN A 71 3.02 -0.52 -18.25
N SER A 72 4.27 -0.70 -17.83
CA SER A 72 4.58 -0.88 -16.41
C SER A 72 4.32 0.42 -15.65
N HIS A 73 3.66 0.32 -14.50
CA HIS A 73 3.50 1.45 -13.59
C HIS A 73 4.79 1.66 -12.78
N SER A 74 4.94 2.83 -12.18
CA SER A 74 6.04 3.04 -11.23
C SER A 74 5.92 2.08 -10.04
N ASN A 75 7.07 1.61 -9.54
CA ASN A 75 7.13 0.75 -8.35
C ASN A 75 6.37 1.36 -7.15
N GLU A 76 6.42 2.68 -6.99
CA GLU A 76 5.68 3.41 -5.96
C GLU A 76 4.16 3.28 -6.13
N ARG A 77 3.64 3.51 -7.34
CA ARG A 77 2.19 3.36 -7.62
C ARG A 77 1.74 1.93 -7.38
N CYS A 78 2.53 0.93 -7.81
CA CYS A 78 2.23 -0.48 -7.58
C CYS A 78 2.16 -0.83 -6.08
N LYS A 79 3.09 -0.31 -5.26
CA LYS A 79 3.04 -0.52 -3.81
C LYS A 79 1.78 0.08 -3.19
N ILE A 80 1.45 1.33 -3.52
CA ILE A 80 0.25 2.01 -3.01
C ILE A 80 -1.02 1.26 -3.44
N LEU A 81 -1.07 0.77 -4.68
CA LEU A 81 -2.19 -0.07 -5.16
C LEU A 81 -2.31 -1.37 -4.36
N ASN A 82 -1.20 -2.05 -4.06
CA ASN A 82 -1.19 -3.23 -3.20
C ASN A 82 -1.65 -2.91 -1.76
N TYR A 83 -1.29 -1.74 -1.22
CA TYR A 83 -1.80 -1.31 0.10
C TYR A 83 -3.29 -0.97 0.09
N TRP A 84 -3.80 -0.44 -1.02
CA TRP A 84 -5.23 -0.27 -1.23
C TRP A 84 -5.98 -1.61 -1.22
N LEU A 85 -5.37 -2.71 -1.71
CA LEU A 85 -5.99 -4.04 -1.65
C LEU A 85 -6.29 -4.47 -0.22
N TYR A 86 -5.38 -4.28 0.73
CA TYR A 86 -5.64 -4.59 2.14
C TYR A 86 -6.85 -3.86 2.72
N TYR A 87 -7.13 -2.63 2.26
CA TYR A 87 -8.31 -1.89 2.68
C TYR A 87 -9.59 -2.45 2.05
N VAL A 88 -9.55 -2.75 0.76
CA VAL A 88 -10.69 -3.26 0.01
C VAL A 88 -11.03 -4.69 0.41
N THR A 89 -10.06 -5.59 0.47
CA THR A 89 -10.28 -6.99 0.86
C THR A 89 -10.75 -7.12 2.29
N ASN A 90 -10.30 -6.24 3.20
CA ASN A 90 -10.83 -6.22 4.56
C ASN A 90 -12.33 -5.89 4.62
N LYS A 91 -12.85 -5.11 3.66
CA LYS A 91 -14.27 -4.78 3.55
C LYS A 91 -15.08 -5.81 2.78
N THR A 92 -14.60 -6.26 1.62
CA THR A 92 -15.36 -7.12 0.71
C THR A 92 -15.18 -8.60 1.01
N LYS A 93 -14.15 -8.97 1.76
CA LYS A 93 -13.75 -10.35 2.06
C LYS A 93 -13.47 -11.19 0.82
N ILE A 94 -13.06 -10.55 -0.28
CA ILE A 94 -12.60 -11.26 -1.48
C ILE A 94 -11.36 -12.13 -1.14
N PRO A 95 -11.33 -13.42 -1.52
CA PRO A 95 -10.19 -14.31 -1.30
C PRO A 95 -8.92 -13.82 -2.00
N GLY A 96 -7.76 -14.04 -1.39
CA GLY A 96 -6.47 -13.67 -1.98
C GLY A 96 -6.20 -14.40 -3.29
N GLU A 97 -6.65 -15.65 -3.42
CA GLU A 97 -6.55 -16.40 -4.68
C GLU A 97 -7.27 -15.72 -5.86
N LEU A 98 -8.36 -15.00 -5.61
CA LEU A 98 -9.05 -14.25 -6.67
C LEU A 98 -8.24 -13.00 -7.04
N ILE A 99 -7.62 -12.33 -6.06
CA ILE A 99 -6.68 -11.23 -6.34
C ILE A 99 -5.53 -11.71 -7.21
N ASP A 100 -4.91 -12.85 -6.90
CA ASP A 100 -3.85 -13.45 -7.70
C ASP A 100 -4.30 -13.73 -9.14
N LYS A 101 -5.49 -14.31 -9.31
CA LYS A 101 -6.07 -14.57 -10.63
C LYS A 101 -6.32 -13.27 -11.41
N ILE A 102 -6.74 -12.19 -10.75
CA ILE A 102 -6.94 -10.88 -11.39
C ILE A 102 -5.60 -10.30 -11.87
N PHE A 103 -4.54 -10.34 -11.05
CA PHE A 103 -3.21 -9.90 -11.46
C PHE A 103 -2.68 -10.72 -12.64
N LYS A 104 -2.78 -12.05 -12.56
CA LYS A 104 -2.37 -12.94 -13.64
C LYS A 104 -3.09 -12.61 -14.95
N LYS A 105 -4.43 -12.56 -14.91
CA LYS A 105 -5.23 -12.25 -16.10
C LYS A 105 -4.94 -10.87 -16.67
N SER A 106 -4.67 -9.89 -15.81
CA SER A 106 -4.29 -8.53 -16.23
C SER A 106 -2.97 -8.53 -16.99
N ASN A 107 -1.95 -9.22 -16.48
CA ASN A 107 -0.65 -9.37 -17.15
C ASN A 107 -0.77 -10.14 -18.47
N ASP A 108 -1.61 -11.19 -18.51
CA ASP A 108 -1.87 -11.97 -19.73
C ASP A 108 -2.48 -11.09 -20.84
N ILE A 109 -3.43 -10.21 -20.49
CA ILE A 109 -4.11 -9.35 -21.47
C ILE A 109 -3.15 -8.35 -22.11
N VAL A 110 -2.24 -7.76 -21.32
CA VAL A 110 -1.30 -6.77 -21.85
C VAL A 110 -0.02 -7.40 -22.42
N PHE A 111 0.04 -8.74 -22.49
CA PHE A 111 1.20 -9.50 -22.93
C PHE A 111 2.48 -9.13 -22.15
N SER A 112 2.36 -8.96 -20.83
CA SER A 112 3.51 -8.74 -19.96
C SER A 112 4.41 -9.98 -19.91
N ASP A 113 5.71 -9.74 -19.85
CA ASP A 113 6.70 -10.76 -19.49
C ASP A 113 6.42 -11.23 -18.04
N PRO A 114 6.36 -12.54 -17.76
CA PRO A 114 6.19 -13.05 -16.39
C PRO A 114 7.18 -12.48 -15.38
N ASP A 115 8.41 -12.18 -15.81
CA ASP A 115 9.46 -11.59 -14.97
C ASP A 115 9.35 -10.06 -14.84
N LYS A 116 8.50 -9.43 -15.66
CA LYS A 116 8.26 -7.98 -15.69
C LYS A 116 6.76 -7.69 -15.81
N PRO A 117 5.96 -8.07 -14.79
CA PRO A 117 4.54 -7.75 -14.76
C PRO A 117 4.31 -6.24 -14.71
N ILE A 118 3.09 -5.82 -15.04
CA ILE A 118 2.60 -4.44 -14.85
C ILE A 118 2.94 -3.94 -13.44
N CYS A 119 2.58 -4.76 -12.45
CA CYS A 119 2.84 -4.60 -11.03
C CYS A 119 2.99 -5.99 -10.41
N PHE A 120 3.95 -6.16 -9.51
CA PHE A 120 4.01 -7.35 -8.67
C PHE A 120 2.86 -7.34 -7.66
N ASN A 121 2.18 -8.47 -7.52
CA ASN A 121 1.24 -8.67 -6.41
C ASN A 121 2.03 -8.99 -5.14
N ILE A 122 1.97 -8.08 -4.16
CA ILE A 122 2.57 -8.24 -2.83
C ILE A 122 1.50 -8.31 -1.75
N TYR A 123 0.23 -8.43 -2.13
CA TYR A 123 -0.85 -8.69 -1.20
C TYR A 123 -0.74 -10.12 -0.64
N ASP A 124 -0.86 -10.24 0.68
CA ASP A 124 -0.88 -11.51 1.39
C ASP A 124 -2.07 -11.52 2.35
N GLU A 125 -3.07 -12.35 2.04
CA GLU A 125 -4.28 -12.51 2.86
C GLU A 125 -4.00 -13.02 4.28
N LYS A 126 -2.80 -13.53 4.55
CA LYS A 126 -2.39 -14.06 5.86
C LYS A 126 -1.98 -12.97 6.85
N VAL A 127 -1.82 -11.73 6.39
CA VAL A 127 -1.48 -10.59 7.24
C VAL A 127 -2.58 -10.33 8.27
N LYS A 128 -2.21 -10.30 9.55
CA LYS A 128 -3.10 -9.96 10.67
C LYS A 128 -3.22 -8.44 10.78
N ASP A 129 -4.42 -7.97 11.15
CA ASP A 129 -4.75 -6.55 11.30
C ASP A 129 -4.30 -5.65 10.11
N PRO A 130 -4.74 -5.93 8.87
CA PRO A 130 -4.23 -5.26 7.67
C PRO A 130 -4.38 -3.72 7.70
N LEU A 131 -5.39 -3.18 8.38
CA LEU A 131 -5.56 -1.72 8.53
C LEU A 131 -4.45 -1.08 9.38
N LYS A 132 -3.93 -1.79 10.39
CA LYS A 132 -2.79 -1.32 11.19
C LYS A 132 -1.51 -1.32 10.34
N ILE A 133 -1.31 -2.37 9.55
CA ILE A 133 -0.21 -2.50 8.60
C ILE A 133 -0.23 -1.38 7.54
N ILE A 134 -1.40 -1.07 6.96
CA ILE A 134 -1.54 0.06 6.03
C ILE A 134 -1.08 1.39 6.67
N LYS A 135 -1.41 1.62 7.95
CA LYS A 135 -0.96 2.83 8.66
C LYS A 135 0.57 2.89 8.78
N LEU A 136 1.23 1.77 9.04
CA LEU A 136 2.70 1.69 9.05
C LEU A 136 3.28 1.96 7.65
N TYR A 137 2.69 1.38 6.61
CA TYR A 137 3.18 1.57 5.23
C TYR A 137 3.00 2.99 4.72
N ASN A 138 1.90 3.66 5.08
CA ASN A 138 1.72 5.07 4.75
C ASN A 138 2.83 5.94 5.34
N LEU A 139 3.35 5.62 6.53
CA LEU A 139 4.55 6.27 7.07
C LEU A 139 5.80 5.93 6.25
N GLN A 140 6.01 4.66 5.94
CA GLN A 140 7.16 4.17 5.17
C GLN A 140 7.27 4.82 3.79
N GLU A 141 6.22 4.78 2.99
CA GLU A 141 6.28 5.24 1.60
C GLU A 141 6.22 6.78 1.49
N ASN A 142 5.74 7.49 2.50
CA ASN A 142 5.66 8.96 2.50
C ASN A 142 6.72 9.62 3.37
N ILE A 143 7.87 8.96 3.58
CA ILE A 143 8.83 9.37 4.58
C ILE A 143 9.36 10.81 4.38
N GLU A 144 9.56 11.23 3.13
CA GLU A 144 9.97 12.60 2.79
C GLU A 144 8.87 13.62 3.11
N THR A 145 7.61 13.27 2.89
CA THR A 145 6.46 14.09 3.30
C THR A 145 6.47 14.28 4.82
N PHE A 146 6.64 13.20 5.59
CA PHE A 146 6.79 13.29 7.05
C PHE A 146 7.97 14.18 7.47
N LEU A 147 9.14 14.03 6.83
CA LEU A 147 10.31 14.87 7.09
C LEU A 147 10.03 16.35 6.83
N SER A 148 9.42 16.66 5.70
CA SER A 148 9.09 18.03 5.31
C SER A 148 8.10 18.67 6.28
N THR A 149 7.08 17.93 6.72
CA THR A 149 6.08 18.39 7.68
C THR A 149 6.69 18.61 9.07
N LEU A 150 7.58 17.73 9.52
CA LEU A 150 8.27 17.87 10.81
C LEU A 150 9.22 19.08 10.88
N LYS A 151 9.65 19.63 9.73
CA LYS A 151 10.44 20.88 9.68
C LYS A 151 9.59 22.12 9.93
N LYS A 152 8.29 22.08 9.61
CA LYS A 152 7.34 23.20 9.77
C LYS A 152 6.83 23.30 11.22
N LYS A 153 7.74 23.39 12.20
CA LYS A 153 7.37 23.45 13.62
C LYS A 153 6.33 24.54 13.88
N GLY A 154 5.31 24.22 14.67
CA GLY A 154 4.27 25.16 15.09
C GLY A 154 3.02 25.18 14.20
N SER A 155 2.97 24.45 13.09
CA SER A 155 1.72 24.27 12.32
C SER A 155 0.85 23.13 12.89
N ASP A 156 -0.44 23.13 12.54
CA ASP A 156 -1.35 22.02 12.88
C ASP A 156 -0.88 20.68 12.27
N ASP A 157 -0.35 20.75 11.04
CA ASP A 157 0.26 19.60 10.37
C ASP A 157 1.46 19.03 11.13
N TYR A 158 2.24 19.86 11.81
CA TYR A 158 3.36 19.39 12.63
C TYR A 158 2.88 18.51 13.79
N CYS A 159 1.84 18.95 14.50
CA CYS A 159 1.26 18.23 15.63
C CYS A 159 0.61 16.92 15.17
N SER A 160 -0.19 16.97 14.10
CA SER A 160 -0.86 15.78 13.54
C SER A 160 0.15 14.76 12.97
N CYS A 161 1.22 15.23 12.33
CA CYS A 161 2.33 14.41 11.85
C CYS A 161 3.06 13.68 12.98
N LYS A 162 3.39 14.39 14.07
CA LYS A 162 3.97 13.76 15.27
C LYS A 162 3.06 12.69 15.85
N LYS A 163 1.76 13.00 15.99
CA LYS A 163 0.76 12.04 16.50
C LYS A 163 0.72 10.78 15.64
N TYR A 164 0.70 10.92 14.32
CA TYR A 164 0.73 9.78 13.40
C TYR A 164 1.96 8.89 13.63
N ILE A 165 3.15 9.48 13.76
CA ILE A 165 4.38 8.72 14.01
C ILE A 165 4.31 7.97 15.35
N TYR A 166 3.82 8.61 16.42
CA TYR A 166 3.65 7.94 17.72
C TYR A 166 2.67 6.78 17.64
N ASP A 167 1.54 6.96 16.95
CA ASP A 167 0.58 5.89 16.72
C ASP A 167 1.24 4.71 15.97
N CYS A 168 2.05 4.99 14.94
CA CYS A 168 2.78 3.94 14.21
C CYS A 168 3.76 3.18 15.11
N VAL A 169 4.51 3.88 15.98
CA VAL A 169 5.44 3.24 16.92
C VAL A 169 4.69 2.34 17.90
N ASN A 170 3.54 2.78 18.42
CA ASN A 170 2.73 1.97 19.33
C ASN A 170 2.14 0.76 18.61
N ILE A 171 1.55 0.95 17.43
CA ILE A 171 1.04 -0.13 16.58
C ILE A 171 2.12 -1.17 16.30
N TYR A 172 3.31 -0.74 15.89
CA TYR A 172 4.43 -1.65 15.63
C TYR A 172 4.79 -2.46 16.87
N LYS A 173 4.95 -1.81 18.03
CA LYS A 173 5.30 -2.51 19.29
C LYS A 173 4.24 -3.52 19.68
N ASP A 174 2.98 -3.12 19.65
CA ASP A 174 1.85 -3.96 20.03
C ASP A 174 1.75 -5.18 19.10
N MET A 175 1.79 -4.96 17.79
CA MET A 175 1.74 -6.05 16.81
C MET A 175 2.96 -6.96 16.90
N ASN A 176 4.16 -6.41 17.07
CA ASN A 176 5.38 -7.21 17.21
C ASN A 176 5.34 -8.08 18.48
N ASN A 177 4.85 -7.54 19.60
CA ASN A 177 4.69 -8.30 20.85
C ASN A 177 3.52 -9.29 20.80
N THR A 178 2.53 -9.07 19.95
CA THR A 178 1.39 -9.99 19.84
C THR A 178 1.69 -11.14 18.88
N TYR A 179 2.39 -10.87 17.77
CA TYR A 179 2.51 -11.81 16.67
C TYR A 179 3.93 -12.35 16.47
N CYS A 180 4.97 -11.70 17.02
CA CYS A 180 6.38 -11.98 16.67
C CYS A 180 7.29 -12.37 17.84
N THR A 181 6.83 -12.28 19.09
CA THR A 181 7.65 -12.58 20.28
C THR A 181 7.60 -14.04 20.74
N GLU A 182 6.57 -14.81 20.34
CA GLU A 182 6.53 -16.27 20.54
C GLU A 182 6.34 -16.95 19.19
N PRO A 183 7.37 -17.62 18.65
CA PRO A 183 7.31 -18.23 17.35
C PRO A 183 6.59 -19.56 17.48
N ASP A 184 5.28 -19.57 17.29
CA ASP A 184 4.71 -20.72 16.62
C ASP A 184 5.13 -20.61 15.14
N VAL A 185 6.32 -21.15 14.85
CA VAL A 185 6.96 -21.15 13.51
C VAL A 185 6.03 -21.75 12.45
N SER A 186 5.00 -22.50 12.89
CA SER A 186 3.98 -23.10 12.04
C SER A 186 2.82 -22.16 11.67
N ASP A 187 2.58 -21.06 12.40
CA ASP A 187 1.54 -20.08 12.05
C ASP A 187 1.99 -19.20 10.88
N LYS A 188 1.61 -19.62 9.67
CA LYS A 188 1.86 -18.88 8.42
C LYS A 188 1.35 -17.43 8.48
N LYS A 189 0.33 -17.11 9.27
CA LYS A 189 -0.19 -15.75 9.44
C LYS A 189 0.72 -14.89 10.32
N ASN A 190 1.25 -15.45 11.41
CA ASN A 190 2.25 -14.76 12.23
C ASN A 190 3.49 -14.46 11.38
N LYS A 191 4.01 -15.44 10.64
CA LYS A 191 5.17 -15.25 9.78
C LYS A 191 4.99 -14.09 8.80
N SER A 192 3.91 -14.10 8.00
CA SER A 192 3.61 -13.04 7.03
C SER A 192 3.52 -11.65 7.69
N THR A 193 2.83 -11.58 8.84
CA THR A 193 2.71 -10.33 9.60
C THR A 193 4.07 -9.83 10.10
N CYS A 194 4.91 -10.73 10.63
CA CYS A 194 6.24 -10.38 11.14
C CYS A 194 7.21 -9.97 10.05
N ASP A 195 7.14 -10.59 8.87
CA ASP A 195 7.94 -10.20 7.71
C ASP A 195 7.63 -8.74 7.30
N MET A 196 6.35 -8.35 7.31
CA MET A 196 5.94 -6.97 7.06
C MET A 196 6.40 -5.99 8.14
N LEU A 197 6.27 -6.36 9.41
CA LEU A 197 6.74 -5.54 10.53
C LEU A 197 8.27 -5.36 10.50
N SER A 198 9.00 -6.41 10.12
CA SER A 198 10.45 -6.39 9.94
C SER A 198 10.87 -5.43 8.83
N ALA A 199 10.19 -5.50 7.67
CA ALA A 199 10.43 -4.56 6.56
C ALA A 199 10.17 -3.10 6.98
N PHE A 200 9.07 -2.85 7.69
CA PHE A 200 8.76 -1.54 8.24
C PHE A 200 9.84 -1.05 9.22
N LYS A 201 10.26 -1.90 10.16
CA LYS A 201 11.31 -1.59 11.14
C LYS A 201 12.59 -1.14 10.45
N SER A 202 13.05 -1.91 9.46
CA SER A 202 14.25 -1.59 8.69
C SER A 202 14.14 -0.23 8.02
N SER A 203 13.04 0.03 7.31
CA SER A 203 12.82 1.34 6.67
C SER A 203 12.75 2.50 7.67
N TYR A 204 12.10 2.29 8.82
CA TYR A 204 11.99 3.29 9.87
C TYR A 204 13.34 3.56 10.56
N THR A 205 14.16 2.53 10.77
CA THR A 205 15.52 2.68 11.28
C THR A 205 16.38 3.49 10.32
N ASP A 206 16.32 3.20 9.02
CA ASP A 206 17.04 3.97 8.00
C ASP A 206 16.60 5.45 7.98
N PHE A 207 15.30 5.70 8.13
CA PHE A 207 14.75 7.05 8.30
C PHE A 207 15.34 7.78 9.52
N LEU A 208 15.37 7.11 10.67
CA LEU A 208 15.92 7.68 11.90
C LEU A 208 17.41 7.99 11.74
N SER A 209 18.18 7.07 11.17
CA SER A 209 19.62 7.23 10.91
C SER A 209 19.90 8.44 10.02
N LYS A 210 19.22 8.56 8.87
CA LYS A 210 19.35 9.73 7.97
C LYS A 210 19.01 11.05 8.67
N ARG A 211 18.08 11.04 9.62
CA ARG A 211 17.73 12.23 10.41
C ARG A 211 18.81 12.58 11.44
N LEU A 212 19.39 11.59 12.10
CA LEU A 212 20.50 11.77 13.04
C LEU A 212 21.74 12.28 12.32
N GLU A 213 22.06 11.73 11.15
CA GLU A 213 23.11 12.24 10.26
C GLU A 213 22.86 13.69 9.88
N LYS A 214 21.65 14.05 9.42
CA LYS A 214 21.33 15.46 9.14
C LYS A 214 21.54 16.34 10.38
N LYS A 215 21.08 15.93 11.57
CA LYS A 215 21.36 16.68 12.82
C LYS A 215 22.86 16.82 13.12
N ASN A 216 23.68 15.81 12.80
CA ASN A 216 25.12 15.83 12.97
C ASN A 216 25.85 16.63 11.87
N ILE A 217 25.35 16.63 10.64
CA ILE A 217 25.84 17.48 9.53
C ILE A 217 25.65 18.96 9.87
N TRP A 218 24.56 19.32 10.57
CA TRP A 218 24.36 20.66 11.12
C TRP A 218 25.15 20.93 12.42
N LYS A 219 25.68 19.92 13.12
CA LYS A 219 26.61 20.12 14.24
C LYS A 219 28.00 20.57 13.78
N ASN A 220 28.44 20.17 12.58
CA ASN A 220 29.76 20.53 12.05
C ASN A 220 29.81 21.89 11.32
N VAL A 221 28.69 22.60 11.20
CA VAL A 221 28.66 23.97 10.64
C VAL A 221 28.85 25.05 11.72
N TYR A 222 28.78 24.70 13.00
CA TYR A 222 28.93 25.65 14.13
C TYR A 222 30.25 25.53 14.89
N GLN A 223 31.29 24.89 14.34
CA GLN A 223 32.63 24.87 14.95
C GLN A 223 33.66 25.86 14.34
N HIS A 224 33.24 26.81 13.50
CA HIS A 224 34.13 27.88 13.00
C HIS A 224 33.52 29.28 13.13
N LYS A 225 33.05 29.63 14.34
CA LYS A 225 32.92 31.03 14.78
C LYS A 225 33.31 31.17 16.25
N GLU A 226 34.53 30.77 16.58
CA GLU A 226 35.28 31.31 17.71
C GLU A 226 36.74 31.48 17.27
N VAL A 227 37.02 32.64 16.67
CA VAL A 227 38.15 33.53 16.99
C VAL A 227 37.66 34.95 16.77
#